data_AF-A0A7W2TG48-F1
#
_entry.id   AF-A0A7W2TG48-F1
#
_cell.length_a   1.000
_cell.length_b   1.000
_cell.length_c   1.000
_cell.angle_alpha   90.00
_cell.angle_beta   90.00
_cell.angle_gamma   90.00
#
_symmetry.space_group_name_H-M   'P 1'
#
loop_
_entity.id
_entity.type
_entity.pdbx_description
1 polymer ?
#
loop_
_entity_poly.entity_id
_entity_poly.type
_entity_poly.pdbx_seq_one_letter_code
_entity_poly.pdbx_strand_id
1 'polypeptide(L)'
;MDESIFITSKIRLLLNERVMGFLALISLFIALAPTVVATNERFSQAKVFLEWGILALFIVEYGVNFVLASSRRVFLLDPWRILDLFIICTGLLSLIPMPNEHLRNIPALRLLKFIRMALFGVRMKFAMSLDNNKVSTVSSPPIQSFSAYSLVDKNICGYTELTWGNVVKRLKSSSNDWLFAVGLNSEQLTEVAEILQAPKSALDMLFKHSLYPRIERMDEYTAIFLWSPKVVKQSDDSVPTIERSPILLLGANNNIITLSGTESSLVDEITVDLMEVRIPAPPLMQATSALIRVLVAQYTDVIGTLEQTLLYLDKHQKQLGDKSFLDQTFRLRNEITNVRGNLKHLASVVHQLAEKPLAIKSFELMPRPILTVLADDVDGLFDSADDLVTTLAALVELRINMSSFQMNKVMRLLAVITTITLIPTMVGGLMGMNLIDSPWNFTLYEVTFFVGVAMSCGIYIFASKGWFR
;
A
#
# COMPACT_ATOMS: atom_id res chain seq x y z
N MET A 1 20.73 -3.98 47.44
CA MET A 1 21.55 -3.98 46.22
C MET A 1 20.82 -3.34 45.03
N ASP A 2 19.51 -3.07 45.14
CA ASP A 2 18.69 -2.52 44.05
C ASP A 2 18.65 -1.00 43.94
N GLU A 3 18.86 -0.27 45.05
CA GLU A 3 18.79 1.21 45.04
C GLU A 3 19.93 1.86 44.25
N SER A 4 21.14 1.29 44.35
CA SER A 4 22.29 1.78 43.60
C SER A 4 22.08 1.61 42.10
N ILE A 5 21.64 0.43 41.63
CA ILE A 5 21.39 0.10 40.22
C ILE A 5 20.27 0.98 39.62
N PHE A 6 19.21 1.25 40.38
CA PHE A 6 18.14 2.15 39.97
C PHE A 6 18.64 3.59 39.77
N ILE A 7 19.46 4.10 40.69
CA ILE A 7 20.06 5.44 40.57
C ILE A 7 21.03 5.48 39.37
N THR A 8 21.88 4.47 39.16
CA THR A 8 22.82 4.44 38.02
C THR A 8 22.11 4.41 36.67
N SER A 9 21.01 3.67 36.56
CA SER A 9 20.21 3.61 35.31
C SER A 9 19.49 4.93 34.99
N LYS A 10 18.98 5.64 36.01
CA LYS A 10 18.34 6.95 35.87
C LYS A 10 19.35 8.03 35.47
N ILE A 11 20.55 7.99 36.05
CA ILE A 11 21.68 8.87 35.70
C ILE A 11 22.12 8.64 34.25
N ARG A 12 22.21 7.39 33.80
CA ARG A 12 22.53 7.04 32.39
C ARG A 12 21.46 7.52 31.40
N LEU A 13 20.19 7.54 31.80
CA LEU A 13 19.07 8.08 31.01
C LEU A 13 19.12 9.61 30.91
N LEU A 14 19.53 10.30 31.98
CA LEU A 14 19.70 11.76 32.03
C LEU A 14 20.96 12.23 31.30
N LEU A 15 22.08 11.51 31.43
CA LEU A 15 23.36 11.78 30.78
C LEU A 15 23.56 10.88 29.55
N ASN A 16 22.57 10.89 28.65
CA ASN A 16 22.67 10.16 27.39
C ASN A 16 23.73 10.81 26.46
N GLU A 17 24.28 10.06 25.51
CA GLU A 17 25.33 10.51 24.56
C GLU A 17 25.00 11.85 23.88
N ARG A 18 23.72 12.12 23.61
CA ARG A 18 23.26 13.40 23.07
C ARG A 18 23.55 14.55 24.04
N VAL A 19 23.22 14.41 25.32
CA VAL A 19 23.42 15.43 26.37
C VAL A 19 24.91 15.68 26.59
N MET A 20 25.71 14.63 26.55
CA MET A 20 27.16 14.72 26.66
C MET A 20 27.79 15.45 25.48
N GLY A 21 27.31 15.20 24.25
CA GLY A 21 27.72 15.97 23.08
C GLY A 21 27.45 17.48 23.22
N PHE A 22 26.37 17.88 23.90
CA PHE A 22 26.04 19.28 24.14
C PHE A 22 26.84 19.92 25.25
N LEU A 23 27.05 19.22 26.36
CA LEU A 23 27.92 19.70 27.42
C LEU A 23 29.36 19.87 26.91
N ALA A 24 29.83 18.99 26.02
CA ALA A 24 31.12 19.15 25.33
C ALA A 24 31.18 20.38 24.42
N LEU A 25 30.09 20.67 23.70
CA LEU A 25 29.96 21.84 22.82
C LEU A 25 29.90 23.14 23.64
N ILE A 26 29.12 23.18 24.72
CA ILE A 26 29.07 24.30 25.67
C ILE A 26 30.44 24.52 26.30
N SER A 27 31.10 23.47 26.79
CA SER A 27 32.46 23.55 27.35
C SER A 27 33.46 24.14 26.36
N LEU A 28 33.33 23.81 25.07
CA LEU A 28 34.16 24.41 24.02
C LEU A 28 33.92 25.92 23.88
N PHE A 29 32.66 26.37 23.88
CA PHE A 29 32.32 27.79 23.81
C PHE A 29 32.80 28.55 25.05
N ILE A 30 32.63 27.98 26.24
CA ILE A 30 33.12 28.58 27.49
C ILE A 30 34.64 28.73 27.48
N ALA A 31 35.35 27.74 26.95
CA ALA A 31 36.80 27.77 26.83
C ALA A 31 37.30 28.83 25.83
N LEU A 32 36.49 29.21 24.84
CA LEU A 32 36.78 30.24 23.84
C LEU A 32 36.31 31.64 24.28
N ALA A 33 35.34 31.74 25.19
CA ALA A 33 34.76 33.02 25.57
C ALA A 33 35.77 34.10 26.09
N PRO A 34 36.85 33.75 26.83
CA PRO A 34 37.85 34.73 27.27
C PRO A 34 38.69 35.33 26.13
N THR A 35 38.71 34.71 24.95
CA THR A 35 39.43 35.27 23.79
C THR A 35 38.60 36.30 23.04
N VAL A 36 37.31 36.41 23.38
CA VAL A 36 36.31 37.21 22.65
C VAL A 36 35.62 38.21 23.57
N VAL A 37 35.80 38.19 24.90
CA VAL A 37 35.14 39.12 25.82
C VAL A 37 36.15 39.62 26.85
N ALA A 38 36.16 40.92 27.14
CA ALA A 38 36.96 41.47 28.22
C ALA A 38 36.54 40.83 29.56
N THR A 39 37.49 40.20 30.25
CA THR A 39 37.20 39.40 31.44
C THR A 39 36.86 40.29 32.64
N ASN A 40 35.58 40.42 32.95
CA ASN A 40 35.12 40.94 34.23
C ASN A 40 35.21 39.86 35.33
N GLU A 41 35.44 40.26 36.58
CA GLU A 41 35.57 39.30 37.71
C GLU A 41 34.34 38.37 37.84
N ARG A 42 33.13 38.90 37.67
CA ARG A 42 31.89 38.11 37.68
C ARG A 42 31.81 37.11 36.54
N PHE A 43 32.32 37.47 35.36
CA PHE A 43 32.36 36.58 34.20
C PHE A 43 33.37 35.46 34.41
N SER A 44 34.55 35.78 34.97
CA SER A 44 35.58 34.79 35.30
C SER A 44 35.07 33.78 36.34
N GLN A 45 34.39 34.23 37.38
CA GLN A 45 33.79 33.36 38.40
C GLN A 45 32.69 32.44 37.82
N ALA A 46 31.78 32.99 37.02
CA ALA A 46 30.72 32.21 36.37
C ALA A 46 31.30 31.18 35.39
N LYS A 47 32.33 31.55 34.63
CA LYS A 47 33.04 30.66 33.71
C LYS A 47 33.65 29.46 34.45
N VAL A 48 34.38 29.72 35.53
CA VAL A 48 34.99 28.68 36.36
C VAL A 48 33.90 27.75 36.91
N PHE A 49 32.83 28.29 37.49
CA PHE A 49 31.73 27.48 38.02
C PHE A 49 31.11 26.55 36.95
N LEU A 50 30.92 27.06 35.73
CA LEU A 50 30.34 26.33 34.61
C LEU A 50 31.30 25.24 34.06
N GLU A 51 32.61 25.53 33.97
CA GLU A 51 33.64 24.55 33.60
C GLU A 51 33.71 23.40 34.61
N TRP A 52 33.65 23.70 35.91
CA TRP A 52 33.63 22.71 36.99
C TRP A 52 32.36 21.84 36.97
N GLY A 53 31.19 22.46 36.75
CA GLY A 53 29.93 21.74 36.64
C GLY A 53 29.92 20.75 35.48
N ILE A 54 30.42 21.15 34.31
CA ILE A 54 30.50 20.28 33.14
C ILE A 54 31.50 19.14 33.36
N LEU A 55 32.69 19.44 33.89
CA LEU A 55 33.71 18.44 34.18
C LEU A 55 33.19 17.36 35.17
N ALA A 56 32.48 17.79 36.22
CA ALA A 56 31.87 16.88 37.18
C ALA A 56 30.85 15.93 36.51
N LEU A 57 30.03 16.43 35.59
CA LEU A 57 29.07 15.60 34.85
C LEU A 57 29.75 14.57 33.94
N PHE A 58 30.85 14.94 33.27
CA PHE A 58 31.67 13.99 32.49
C PHE A 58 32.31 12.90 33.35
N ILE A 59 32.83 13.25 34.52
CA ILE A 59 33.43 12.29 35.46
C ILE A 59 32.36 11.32 35.98
N VAL A 60 31.16 11.83 36.33
CA VAL A 60 30.05 11.01 36.81
C VAL A 60 29.57 10.06 35.71
N GLU A 61 29.38 10.52 34.48
CA GLU A 61 28.95 9.66 33.36
C GLU A 61 29.98 8.57 33.05
N TYR A 62 31.27 8.93 32.98
CA TYR A 62 32.35 7.98 32.73
C TYR A 62 32.44 6.92 33.83
N GLY A 63 32.35 7.34 35.11
CA GLY A 63 32.36 6.43 36.25
C GLY A 63 31.16 5.48 36.28
N VAL A 64 29.95 5.99 36.00
CA VAL A 64 28.72 5.20 35.91
C VAL A 64 28.83 4.14 34.81
N ASN A 65 29.29 4.53 33.62
CA ASN A 65 29.43 3.60 32.49
C ASN A 65 30.55 2.57 32.73
N PHE A 66 31.62 2.94 33.45
CA PHE A 66 32.68 2.02 33.85
C PHE A 66 32.20 0.95 34.85
N VAL A 67 31.36 1.32 35.81
CA VAL A 67 30.80 0.39 36.81
C VAL A 67 29.79 -0.58 36.18
N LEU A 68 29.02 -0.13 35.19
CA LEU A 68 27.99 -0.94 34.50
C LEU A 68 28.54 -1.80 33.36
N ALA A 69 29.80 -1.64 32.96
CA ALA A 69 30.38 -2.39 31.85
C ALA A 69 30.64 -3.86 32.21
N SER A 70 30.12 -4.78 31.40
CA SER A 70 30.27 -6.24 31.57
C SER A 70 31.73 -6.71 31.46
N SER A 71 32.59 -5.96 30.75
CA SER A 71 34.04 -6.20 30.70
C SER A 71 34.83 -4.89 30.68
N ARG A 72 35.67 -4.70 31.70
CA ARG A 72 36.41 -3.44 31.91
C ARG A 72 37.44 -3.16 30.81
N ARG A 73 38.01 -4.20 30.20
CA ARG A 73 39.01 -4.04 29.12
C ARG A 73 38.40 -3.58 27.80
N VAL A 74 37.25 -4.13 27.41
CA VAL A 74 36.56 -3.72 26.18
C VAL A 74 36.02 -2.30 26.31
N PHE A 75 35.53 -1.93 27.50
CA PHE A 75 35.08 -0.57 27.79
C PHE A 75 36.20 0.48 27.66
N LEU A 76 37.40 0.18 28.17
CA LEU A 76 38.55 1.10 28.10
C LEU A 76 39.18 1.17 26.70
N LEU A 77 38.97 0.15 25.85
CA LEU A 77 39.52 0.10 24.49
C LEU A 77 38.55 0.64 23.43
N ASP A 78 37.32 1.02 23.81
CA ASP A 78 36.36 1.66 22.89
C ASP A 78 36.91 3.04 22.46
N PRO A 79 37.11 3.29 21.14
CA PRO A 79 37.63 4.56 20.63
C PRO A 79 36.90 5.80 21.16
N TRP A 80 35.61 5.68 21.45
CA TRP A 80 34.79 6.79 21.95
C TRP A 80 34.95 7.02 23.45
N ARG A 81 35.20 5.97 24.24
CA ARG A 81 35.45 6.10 25.69
C ARG A 81 36.88 6.53 26.00
N ILE A 82 37.82 6.23 25.10
CA ILE A 82 39.16 6.82 25.12
C ILE A 82 39.09 8.33 24.90
N LEU A 83 38.19 8.80 24.03
CA LEU A 83 37.93 10.23 23.83
C LEU A 83 37.34 10.89 25.08
N ASP A 84 36.37 10.25 25.75
CA ASP A 84 35.79 10.75 27.01
C ASP A 84 36.86 10.85 28.11
N LEU A 85 37.72 9.82 28.26
CA LEU A 85 38.84 9.83 29.20
C LEU A 85 39.85 10.93 28.86
N PHE A 86 40.11 11.17 27.58
CA PHE A 86 40.97 12.25 27.12
C PHE A 86 40.39 13.64 27.44
N ILE A 87 39.06 13.82 27.33
CA ILE A 87 38.35 15.05 27.73
C ILE A 87 38.48 15.28 29.25
N ILE A 88 38.32 14.24 30.06
CA ILE A 88 38.45 14.32 31.52
C ILE A 88 39.89 14.64 31.92
N CYS A 89 40.88 13.95 31.35
CA CYS A 89 42.30 14.17 31.63
C CYS A 89 42.77 15.58 31.21
N THR A 90 42.33 16.08 30.06
CA THR A 90 42.67 17.44 29.62
C THR A 90 42.00 18.53 30.48
N GLY A 91 40.77 18.30 30.94
CA GLY A 91 40.11 19.17 31.91
C GLY A 91 40.80 19.20 33.28
N LEU A 92 41.22 18.03 33.79
CA LEU A 92 42.00 17.92 35.05
C LEU A 92 43.40 18.52 34.94
N LEU A 93 44.06 18.41 33.79
CA LEU A 93 45.39 19.01 33.57
C LEU A 93 45.35 20.55 33.62
N SER A 94 44.20 21.15 33.28
CA SER A 94 44.00 22.61 33.38
C SER A 94 43.88 23.15 34.81
N LEU A 95 43.72 22.26 35.79
CA LEU A 95 43.55 22.55 37.22
C LEU A 95 44.86 22.51 38.02
N ILE A 96 45.94 21.94 37.47
CA ILE A 96 47.23 21.88 38.15
C ILE A 96 47.89 23.27 38.02
N PRO A 97 48.24 23.95 39.13
CA PRO A 97 49.00 25.19 39.09
C PRO A 97 50.43 24.89 38.62
N MET A 98 50.66 24.91 37.31
CA MET A 98 51.99 24.78 36.74
C MET A 98 52.73 26.11 36.83
N PRO A 99 54.02 26.13 37.25
CA PRO A 99 54.76 27.36 37.53
C PRO A 99 55.13 28.20 36.29
N ASN A 100 54.92 27.70 35.07
CA ASN A 100 55.26 28.42 33.83
C ASN A 100 54.01 28.78 33.01
N GLU A 101 53.69 30.08 32.95
CA GLU A 101 52.60 30.64 32.12
C GLU A 101 52.72 30.31 30.61
N HIS A 102 53.93 29.99 30.13
CA HIS A 102 54.17 29.69 28.71
C HIS A 102 53.62 28.33 28.23
N LEU A 103 53.49 27.32 29.10
CA LEU A 103 52.90 26.04 28.70
C LEU A 103 51.38 26.10 28.52
N ARG A 104 50.71 27.07 29.16
CA ARG A 104 49.26 27.29 29.06
C ARG A 104 48.81 27.76 27.67
N ASN A 105 49.74 28.32 26.89
CA ASN A 105 49.49 28.94 25.59
C ASN A 105 50.01 28.17 24.37
N ILE A 106 50.43 26.91 24.52
CA ILE A 106 50.97 26.11 23.41
C ILE A 106 49.87 25.83 22.35
N PRO A 107 50.06 26.25 21.08
CA PRO A 107 49.07 26.08 19.99
C PRO A 107 48.70 24.61 19.71
N ALA A 108 49.59 23.65 20.00
CA ALA A 108 49.34 22.22 19.81
C ALA A 108 48.19 21.68 20.69
N LEU A 109 48.02 22.21 21.91
CA LEU A 109 46.86 21.91 22.78
C LEU A 109 45.56 22.56 22.26
N ARG A 110 45.65 23.57 21.39
CA ARG A 110 44.51 24.22 20.72
C ARG A 110 44.08 23.47 19.46
N LEU A 111 45.02 22.87 18.73
CA LEU A 111 44.75 22.01 17.57
C LEU A 111 44.03 20.70 17.94
N LEU A 112 44.29 20.17 19.14
CA LEU A 112 43.55 19.02 19.69
C LEU A 112 42.05 19.29 19.90
N LYS A 113 41.62 20.56 19.98
CA LYS A 113 40.20 20.95 20.06
C LYS A 113 39.48 20.91 18.71
N PHE A 114 40.21 20.93 17.58
CA PHE A 114 39.66 20.84 16.22
C PHE A 114 39.39 19.41 15.75
N ILE A 115 39.96 18.39 16.41
CA ILE A 115 39.65 16.97 16.17
C ILE A 115 38.17 16.66 16.51
N ARG A 116 37.51 17.51 17.33
CA ARG A 116 36.06 17.45 17.61
C ARG A 116 35.18 17.72 16.38
N MET A 117 35.67 18.37 15.34
CA MET A 117 34.87 18.75 14.16
C MET A 117 34.93 17.71 13.02
N ALA A 118 36.03 16.97 12.89
CA ALA A 118 36.25 16.06 11.76
C ALA A 118 35.43 14.75 11.83
N LEU A 119 34.98 14.34 13.02
CA LEU A 119 34.30 13.05 13.22
C LEU A 119 32.77 13.09 13.15
N PHE A 120 32.17 14.28 12.97
CA PHE A 120 30.71 14.41 12.79
C PHE A 120 30.28 14.35 11.31
N GLY A 121 31.19 14.60 10.36
CA GLY A 121 30.91 14.59 8.92
C GLY A 121 30.92 13.20 8.26
N VAL A 122 31.42 12.17 8.95
CA VAL A 122 31.61 10.81 8.36
C VAL A 122 30.35 9.95 8.44
N ARG A 123 29.27 10.41 9.10
CA ARG A 123 27.99 9.68 9.22
C ARG A 123 26.92 10.03 8.17
N MET A 124 27.21 10.84 7.14
CA MET A 124 26.20 11.42 6.22
C MET A 124 26.37 11.06 4.72
N LYS A 125 27.02 9.93 4.38
CA LYS A 125 27.34 9.57 2.97
C LYS A 125 26.95 8.14 2.55
N PHE A 126 25.76 7.67 2.93
CA PHE A 126 25.22 6.40 2.40
C PHE A 126 23.71 6.43 2.16
N ALA A 127 23.21 7.50 1.56
CA ALA A 127 21.82 7.59 1.13
C ALA A 127 21.70 8.41 -0.17
N MET A 128 21.35 7.70 -1.26
CA MET A 128 20.76 8.15 -2.54
C MET A 128 21.63 7.98 -3.79
N SER A 129 21.22 7.05 -4.65
CA SER A 129 20.95 7.28 -6.08
C SER A 129 20.28 6.03 -6.69
N LEU A 130 19.20 6.20 -7.47
CA LEU A 130 18.61 5.13 -8.31
C LEU A 130 18.20 5.69 -9.67
N ASP A 131 18.36 4.83 -10.66
CA ASP A 131 18.48 5.03 -12.11
C ASP A 131 17.12 4.96 -12.85
N ASN A 132 17.09 5.46 -14.09
CA ASN A 132 15.92 5.61 -14.98
C ASN A 132 15.98 4.62 -16.16
N ASN A 133 14.83 4.04 -16.62
CA ASN A 133 14.47 4.03 -18.06
C ASN A 133 13.12 3.39 -18.46
N LYS A 134 12.48 4.08 -19.43
CA LYS A 134 11.51 3.80 -20.52
C LYS A 134 10.84 2.42 -20.73
N VAL A 135 9.56 2.43 -21.15
CA VAL A 135 8.96 1.50 -22.16
C VAL A 135 7.83 2.17 -22.98
N SER A 136 7.61 1.68 -24.21
CA SER A 136 6.67 2.10 -25.26
C SER A 136 5.45 1.17 -25.40
N THR A 137 4.33 1.69 -25.95
CA THR A 137 3.01 1.05 -26.20
C THR A 137 2.80 0.59 -27.65
N VAL A 138 2.01 -0.48 -27.92
CA VAL A 138 1.12 -0.63 -29.12
C VAL A 138 -0.09 -1.57 -28.84
N SER A 139 -1.19 -1.24 -29.53
CA SER A 139 -2.60 -1.68 -29.62
C SER A 139 -2.98 -3.10 -30.07
N SER A 140 -4.24 -3.46 -29.83
CA SER A 140 -5.03 -4.61 -30.33
C SER A 140 -6.07 -4.24 -31.42
N PRO A 141 -6.62 -5.22 -32.19
CA PRO A 141 -7.89 -5.07 -32.94
C PRO A 141 -8.84 -6.32 -32.75
N PRO A 142 -9.90 -6.60 -33.56
CA PRO A 142 -11.33 -6.39 -33.19
C PRO A 142 -12.34 -7.57 -33.45
N ILE A 143 -13.57 -7.32 -32.97
CA ILE A 143 -14.99 -7.82 -33.10
C ILE A 143 -15.43 -8.84 -34.20
N GLN A 144 -16.55 -9.54 -33.90
CA GLN A 144 -16.97 -10.94 -34.19
C GLN A 144 -18.36 -11.13 -34.91
N SER A 145 -18.71 -12.39 -35.26
CA SER A 145 -19.76 -12.94 -36.18
C SER A 145 -20.80 -13.93 -35.54
N PHE A 146 -21.94 -14.25 -36.19
CA PHE A 146 -23.03 -15.12 -35.65
C PHE A 146 -22.71 -16.63 -35.68
N SER A 147 -23.08 -17.38 -34.64
CA SER A 147 -22.95 -18.85 -34.58
C SER A 147 -23.99 -19.54 -33.66
N ALA A 148 -24.39 -20.79 -33.97
CA ALA A 148 -25.35 -21.56 -33.18
C ALA A 148 -25.01 -23.06 -33.13
N TYR A 149 -25.20 -23.69 -31.96
CA TYR A 149 -24.72 -25.04 -31.65
C TYR A 149 -25.77 -25.87 -30.88
N SER A 150 -25.85 -27.18 -31.12
CA SER A 150 -26.52 -28.13 -30.21
C SER A 150 -25.49 -28.97 -29.48
N LEU A 151 -25.67 -29.10 -28.16
CA LEU A 151 -24.78 -29.81 -27.23
C LEU A 151 -25.23 -31.23 -26.90
N VAL A 152 -26.49 -31.60 -27.19
CA VAL A 152 -27.07 -32.89 -26.79
C VAL A 152 -27.66 -33.58 -28.02
N ASP A 153 -26.81 -34.24 -28.81
CA ASP A 153 -27.25 -35.24 -29.77
C ASP A 153 -26.88 -36.66 -29.30
N LYS A 154 -27.77 -37.60 -29.59
CA LYS A 154 -28.08 -38.86 -28.86
C LYS A 154 -26.97 -39.84 -28.51
N ASN A 155 -25.68 -39.59 -28.71
CA ASN A 155 -24.61 -40.49 -28.26
C ASN A 155 -23.21 -39.90 -28.06
N ILE A 156 -22.98 -38.60 -28.30
CA ILE A 156 -21.65 -37.99 -28.15
C ILE A 156 -21.84 -36.55 -27.69
N CYS A 157 -21.17 -36.15 -26.59
CA CYS A 157 -21.01 -34.74 -26.22
C CYS A 157 -20.16 -34.09 -27.33
N GLY A 158 -20.81 -33.50 -28.32
CA GLY A 158 -20.17 -32.82 -29.43
C GLY A 158 -21.09 -31.75 -29.97
N TYR A 159 -20.54 -30.62 -30.41
CA TYR A 159 -21.34 -29.57 -31.00
C TYR A 159 -21.66 -29.87 -32.46
N THR A 160 -22.90 -29.62 -32.87
CA THR A 160 -23.25 -29.50 -34.29
C THR A 160 -23.59 -28.05 -34.58
N GLU A 161 -22.89 -27.44 -35.53
CA GLU A 161 -23.25 -26.11 -36.00
C GLU A 161 -24.60 -26.19 -36.72
N LEU A 162 -25.56 -25.38 -36.28
CA LEU A 162 -26.94 -25.42 -36.75
C LEU A 162 -27.28 -24.14 -37.49
N THR A 163 -27.87 -24.30 -38.67
CA THR A 163 -28.58 -23.21 -39.34
C THR A 163 -29.82 -22.82 -38.56
N TRP A 164 -30.26 -21.56 -38.65
CA TRP A 164 -31.41 -21.03 -37.93
C TRP A 164 -32.68 -21.89 -38.09
N GLY A 165 -32.96 -22.38 -39.30
CA GLY A 165 -34.11 -23.24 -39.55
C GLY A 165 -34.09 -24.56 -38.78
N ASN A 166 -32.90 -25.10 -38.49
CA ASN A 166 -32.76 -26.31 -37.68
C ASN A 166 -32.95 -26.01 -36.18
N VAL A 167 -32.49 -24.86 -35.69
CA VAL A 167 -32.72 -24.40 -34.30
C VAL A 167 -34.22 -24.34 -34.02
N VAL A 168 -35.00 -23.69 -34.90
CA VAL A 168 -36.46 -23.59 -34.78
C VAL A 168 -37.14 -24.96 -34.80
N LYS A 169 -36.69 -25.88 -35.67
CA LYS A 169 -37.24 -27.24 -35.74
C LYS A 169 -36.98 -28.04 -34.46
N ARG A 170 -35.79 -27.91 -33.87
CA ARG A 170 -35.41 -28.60 -32.63
C ARG A 170 -36.13 -28.02 -31.41
N LEU A 171 -36.27 -26.70 -31.32
CA LEU A 171 -37.07 -26.05 -30.26
C LEU A 171 -38.53 -26.53 -30.23
N LYS A 172 -39.14 -26.76 -31.40
CA LYS A 172 -40.51 -27.29 -31.52
C LYS A 172 -40.62 -28.79 -31.24
N SER A 173 -39.50 -29.51 -31.22
CA SER A 173 -39.49 -30.96 -30.98
C SER A 173 -39.49 -31.27 -29.47
N SER A 174 -40.17 -32.35 -29.08
CA SER A 174 -40.26 -32.79 -27.68
C SER A 174 -38.99 -33.50 -27.16
N SER A 175 -37.88 -33.47 -27.90
CA SER A 175 -36.63 -34.14 -27.52
C SER A 175 -35.80 -33.25 -26.62
N ASN A 176 -35.30 -33.78 -25.50
CA ASN A 176 -34.39 -33.06 -24.61
C ASN A 176 -33.12 -32.61 -25.35
N ASP A 177 -33.05 -31.33 -25.73
CA ASP A 177 -31.89 -30.74 -26.40
C ASP A 177 -31.45 -29.45 -25.67
N TRP A 178 -30.15 -29.20 -25.71
CA TRP A 178 -29.54 -27.94 -25.30
C TRP A 178 -29.04 -27.21 -26.52
N LEU A 179 -29.59 -26.03 -26.77
CA LEU A 179 -29.23 -25.17 -27.89
C LEU A 179 -28.47 -23.93 -27.38
N PHE A 180 -27.39 -23.57 -28.07
CA PHE A 180 -26.65 -22.34 -27.82
C PHE A 180 -26.74 -21.46 -29.06
N ALA A 181 -27.11 -20.19 -28.91
CA ALA A 181 -27.19 -19.24 -30.01
C ALA A 181 -26.49 -17.93 -29.65
N VAL A 182 -25.65 -17.45 -30.56
CA VAL A 182 -24.78 -16.28 -30.37
C VAL A 182 -25.11 -15.23 -31.41
N GLY A 183 -25.31 -13.99 -31.00
CA GLY A 183 -25.43 -12.85 -31.92
C GLY A 183 -26.76 -12.82 -32.68
N LEU A 184 -27.84 -13.27 -32.04
CA LEU A 184 -29.18 -13.29 -32.65
C LEU A 184 -29.67 -11.90 -33.03
N ASN A 185 -30.27 -11.81 -34.22
CA ASN A 185 -30.98 -10.61 -34.67
C ASN A 185 -32.35 -10.47 -33.99
N SER A 186 -32.90 -9.25 -33.95
CA SER A 186 -34.20 -8.93 -33.32
C SER A 186 -35.37 -9.80 -33.82
N GLU A 187 -35.37 -10.16 -35.12
CA GLU A 187 -36.38 -11.05 -35.71
C GLU A 187 -36.29 -12.48 -35.16
N GLN A 188 -35.06 -13.01 -35.04
CA GLN A 188 -34.79 -14.35 -34.53
C GLN A 188 -35.18 -14.51 -33.06
N LEU A 189 -34.97 -13.46 -32.26
CA LEU A 189 -35.41 -13.43 -30.86
C LEU A 189 -36.93 -13.46 -30.74
N THR A 190 -37.62 -12.73 -31.61
CA THR A 190 -39.09 -12.70 -31.63
C THR A 190 -39.67 -14.09 -31.88
N GLU A 191 -39.07 -14.83 -32.83
CA GLU A 191 -39.46 -16.20 -33.15
C GLU A 191 -39.19 -17.18 -31.98
N VAL A 192 -38.07 -17.02 -31.25
CA VAL A 192 -37.78 -17.82 -30.04
C VAL A 192 -38.78 -17.55 -28.92
N ALA A 193 -39.17 -16.29 -28.72
CA ALA A 193 -40.18 -15.90 -27.71
C ALA A 193 -41.51 -16.62 -27.96
N GLU A 194 -41.96 -16.62 -29.21
CA GLU A 194 -43.24 -17.23 -29.61
C GLU A 194 -43.22 -18.75 -29.45
N ILE A 195 -42.11 -19.41 -29.76
CA ILE A 195 -41.98 -20.88 -29.61
C ILE A 195 -41.94 -21.30 -28.14
N LEU A 196 -41.24 -20.55 -27.30
CA LEU A 196 -41.08 -20.87 -25.88
C LEU A 196 -42.20 -20.31 -25.00
N GLN A 197 -43.20 -19.64 -25.60
CA GLN A 197 -44.27 -18.91 -24.90
C GLN A 197 -43.74 -17.91 -23.86
N ALA A 198 -42.52 -17.39 -24.07
CA ALA A 198 -41.91 -16.40 -23.21
C ALA A 198 -42.32 -14.99 -23.66
N PRO A 199 -42.60 -14.06 -22.72
CA PRO A 199 -42.95 -12.69 -23.07
C PRO A 199 -41.75 -12.01 -23.76
N LYS A 200 -42.02 -11.32 -24.88
CA LYS A 200 -40.99 -10.60 -25.67
C LYS A 200 -40.16 -9.65 -24.81
N SER A 201 -40.77 -9.06 -23.77
CA SER A 201 -40.09 -8.21 -22.79
C SER A 201 -38.95 -8.90 -22.05
N ALA A 202 -38.99 -10.22 -21.81
CA ALA A 202 -37.92 -10.96 -21.14
C ALA A 202 -36.70 -11.16 -22.06
N LEU A 203 -36.91 -11.29 -23.37
CA LEU A 203 -35.85 -11.39 -24.37
C LEU A 203 -35.25 -10.02 -24.70
N ASP A 204 -36.07 -8.97 -24.79
CA ASP A 204 -35.60 -7.59 -25.00
C ASP A 204 -34.66 -7.12 -23.89
N MET A 205 -34.73 -7.73 -22.70
CA MET A 205 -33.83 -7.45 -21.60
C MET A 205 -32.38 -7.86 -21.91
N LEU A 206 -32.11 -8.89 -22.73
CA LEU A 206 -30.74 -9.28 -23.12
C LEU A 206 -29.93 -8.13 -23.71
N PHE A 207 -30.60 -7.25 -24.46
CA PHE A 207 -29.99 -6.10 -25.14
C PHE A 207 -29.94 -4.85 -24.26
N LYS A 208 -30.58 -4.88 -23.09
CA LYS A 208 -30.48 -3.79 -22.10
C LYS A 208 -29.32 -4.09 -21.18
N HIS A 209 -28.27 -3.26 -21.27
CA HIS A 209 -26.97 -3.36 -20.58
C HIS A 209 -27.00 -3.38 -19.02
N SER A 210 -28.12 -3.72 -18.37
CA SER A 210 -28.34 -3.47 -16.94
C SER A 210 -28.87 -4.66 -16.13
N LEU A 211 -28.79 -5.89 -16.62
CA LEU A 211 -29.31 -7.05 -15.87
C LEU A 211 -28.23 -7.72 -15.02
N TYR A 212 -28.35 -7.68 -13.69
CA TYR A 212 -27.53 -8.52 -12.81
C TYR A 212 -27.98 -9.99 -12.86
N PRO A 213 -27.12 -10.95 -12.46
CA PRO A 213 -27.51 -12.36 -12.42
C PRO A 213 -28.78 -12.59 -11.59
N ARG A 214 -29.79 -13.24 -12.17
CA ARG A 214 -31.05 -13.52 -11.47
C ARG A 214 -31.80 -14.67 -12.11
N ILE A 215 -32.70 -15.26 -11.35
CA ILE A 215 -33.60 -16.32 -11.81
C ILE A 215 -35.04 -15.83 -11.71
N GLU A 216 -35.78 -15.95 -12.81
CA GLU A 216 -37.22 -15.66 -12.92
C GLU A 216 -37.93 -16.96 -13.24
N ARG A 217 -38.80 -17.41 -12.32
CA ARG A 217 -39.60 -18.62 -12.49
C ARG A 217 -41.04 -18.23 -12.80
N MET A 218 -41.51 -18.64 -13.96
CA MET A 218 -42.92 -18.55 -14.36
C MET A 218 -43.49 -19.97 -14.47
N ASP A 219 -44.81 -20.07 -14.63
CA ASP A 219 -45.48 -21.38 -14.70
C ASP A 219 -45.08 -22.19 -15.95
N GLU A 220 -44.86 -21.51 -17.08
CA GLU A 220 -44.56 -22.12 -18.40
C GLU A 220 -43.05 -22.16 -18.74
N TYR A 221 -42.24 -21.29 -18.12
CA TYR A 221 -40.80 -21.19 -18.40
C TYR A 221 -39.99 -20.70 -17.20
N THR A 222 -38.69 -21.01 -17.19
CA THR A 222 -37.71 -20.43 -16.27
C THR A 222 -36.65 -19.68 -17.05
N ALA A 223 -36.42 -18.42 -16.69
CA ALA A 223 -35.38 -17.58 -17.26
C ALA A 223 -34.26 -17.35 -16.23
N ILE A 224 -33.02 -17.55 -16.65
CA ILE A 224 -31.84 -17.26 -15.84
C ILE A 224 -30.97 -16.30 -16.59
N PHE A 225 -30.80 -15.12 -16.01
CA PHE A 225 -29.87 -14.11 -16.49
C PHE A 225 -28.54 -14.32 -15.78
N LEU A 226 -27.46 -14.41 -16.55
CA LEU A 226 -26.09 -14.63 -16.07
C LEU A 226 -25.14 -13.70 -16.84
N TRP A 227 -23.97 -13.45 -16.27
CA TRP A 227 -22.89 -12.71 -16.94
C TRP A 227 -21.66 -13.59 -17.04
N SER A 228 -21.08 -13.67 -18.24
CA SER A 228 -19.72 -14.18 -18.41
C SER A 228 -18.76 -13.00 -18.36
N PRO A 229 -17.80 -13.01 -17.41
CA PRO A 229 -16.77 -11.99 -17.35
C PRO A 229 -15.61 -12.36 -18.28
N LYS A 230 -15.07 -11.36 -18.98
CA LYS A 230 -13.84 -11.50 -19.77
C LYS A 230 -12.86 -10.42 -19.38
N VAL A 231 -11.65 -10.82 -19.00
CA VAL A 231 -10.58 -9.89 -18.68
C VAL A 231 -10.06 -9.29 -19.99
N VAL A 232 -10.25 -8.00 -20.17
CA VAL A 232 -9.67 -7.23 -21.27
C VAL A 232 -8.52 -6.40 -20.71
N LYS A 233 -7.31 -6.90 -20.95
CA LYS A 233 -6.08 -6.21 -20.56
C LYS A 233 -5.86 -5.01 -21.49
N GLN A 234 -6.11 -3.81 -20.99
CA GLN A 234 -5.65 -2.57 -21.59
C GLN A 234 -4.19 -2.34 -21.16
N SER A 235 -3.20 -2.93 -21.83
CA SER A 235 -1.75 -2.83 -21.49
C SER A 235 -1.32 -3.43 -20.13
N ASP A 236 -0.02 -3.70 -19.98
CA ASP A 236 0.55 -4.49 -18.87
C ASP A 236 0.51 -3.77 -17.50
N ASP A 237 0.40 -2.44 -17.53
CA ASP A 237 0.56 -1.57 -16.35
C ASP A 237 -0.74 -0.87 -15.92
N SER A 238 -1.85 -1.17 -16.59
CA SER A 238 -3.14 -0.56 -16.28
C SER A 238 -4.10 -1.56 -15.66
N VAL A 239 -5.03 -1.04 -14.86
CA VAL A 239 -6.07 -1.85 -14.22
C VAL A 239 -6.86 -2.58 -15.31
N PRO A 240 -6.98 -3.92 -15.23
CA PRO A 240 -7.73 -4.68 -16.21
C PRO A 240 -9.19 -4.21 -16.23
N THR A 241 -9.76 -4.07 -17.43
CA THR A 241 -11.20 -3.82 -17.56
C THR A 241 -11.90 -5.15 -17.73
N ILE A 242 -13.02 -5.34 -17.04
CA ILE A 242 -13.79 -6.58 -17.10
C ILE A 242 -14.98 -6.34 -18.02
N GLU A 243 -14.89 -6.87 -19.24
CA GLU A 243 -16.01 -6.91 -20.15
C GLU A 243 -17.03 -7.95 -19.69
N ARG A 244 -18.31 -7.64 -19.88
CA ARG A 244 -19.42 -8.45 -19.38
C ARG A 244 -20.31 -8.82 -20.55
N SER A 245 -20.39 -10.11 -20.80
CA SER A 245 -21.23 -10.67 -21.85
C SER A 245 -22.52 -11.19 -21.22
N PRO A 246 -23.70 -10.62 -21.54
CA PRO A 246 -24.95 -11.11 -21.00
C PRO A 246 -25.31 -12.47 -21.61
N ILE A 247 -25.70 -13.39 -20.74
CA ILE A 247 -26.18 -14.72 -21.07
C ILE A 247 -27.61 -14.84 -20.54
N LEU A 248 -28.52 -15.32 -21.38
CA LEU A 248 -29.85 -15.73 -20.95
C LEU A 248 -30.03 -17.21 -21.21
N LEU A 249 -30.26 -17.96 -20.15
CA LEU A 249 -30.69 -19.35 -20.22
C LEU A 249 -32.20 -19.41 -20.04
N LEU A 250 -32.90 -19.94 -21.04
CA LEU A 250 -34.34 -20.18 -21.00
C LEU A 250 -34.57 -21.69 -20.99
N GLY A 251 -35.23 -22.16 -19.94
CA GLY A 251 -35.79 -23.50 -19.88
C GLY A 251 -37.29 -23.44 -20.07
N ALA A 252 -37.82 -24.11 -21.08
CA ALA A 252 -39.26 -24.33 -21.24
C ALA A 252 -39.52 -25.73 -21.81
N ASN A 253 -40.62 -26.35 -21.40
CA ASN A 253 -40.97 -27.73 -21.77
C ASN A 253 -39.86 -28.75 -21.43
N ASN A 254 -39.22 -29.30 -22.47
CA ASN A 254 -38.14 -30.28 -22.40
C ASN A 254 -36.80 -29.73 -22.90
N ASN A 255 -36.73 -28.45 -23.29
CA ASN A 255 -35.58 -27.87 -23.98
C ASN A 255 -34.96 -26.73 -23.17
N ILE A 256 -33.64 -26.58 -23.30
CA ILE A 256 -32.89 -25.44 -22.76
C ILE A 256 -32.26 -24.71 -23.94
N ILE A 257 -32.46 -23.39 -24.00
CA ILE A 257 -31.75 -22.52 -24.93
C ILE A 257 -30.91 -21.51 -24.16
N THR A 258 -29.64 -21.37 -24.55
CA THR A 258 -28.74 -20.34 -24.04
C THR A 258 -28.50 -19.32 -25.14
N LEU A 259 -28.74 -18.05 -24.82
CA LEU A 259 -28.62 -16.91 -25.71
C LEU A 259 -27.48 -16.02 -25.23
N SER A 260 -26.52 -15.72 -26.11
CA SER A 260 -25.41 -14.80 -25.84
C SER A 260 -25.42 -13.62 -26.81
N GLY A 261 -25.20 -12.41 -26.30
CA GLY A 261 -25.14 -11.17 -27.11
C GLY A 261 -23.82 -10.96 -27.86
N THR A 262 -22.74 -11.63 -27.43
CA THR A 262 -21.38 -11.52 -27.98
C THR A 262 -20.84 -12.91 -28.29
N GLU A 263 -19.93 -13.02 -29.29
CA GLU A 263 -19.20 -14.27 -29.53
C GLU A 263 -18.48 -14.67 -28.25
N SER A 264 -18.83 -15.87 -27.81
CA SER A 264 -18.39 -16.35 -26.54
C SER A 264 -17.72 -17.69 -26.74
N SER A 265 -16.48 -17.80 -26.26
CA SER A 265 -15.77 -19.06 -26.10
C SER A 265 -16.48 -20.00 -25.13
N LEU A 266 -17.56 -19.55 -24.47
CA LEU A 266 -18.40 -20.35 -23.60
C LEU A 266 -18.83 -21.69 -24.21
N VAL A 267 -19.14 -21.76 -25.51
CA VAL A 267 -19.53 -23.04 -26.14
C VAL A 267 -18.39 -24.04 -26.10
N ASP A 268 -17.19 -23.59 -26.48
CA ASP A 268 -16.00 -24.42 -26.49
C ASP A 268 -15.62 -24.83 -25.06
N GLU A 269 -15.64 -23.88 -24.12
CA GLU A 269 -15.34 -24.11 -22.70
C GLU A 269 -16.32 -25.10 -22.05
N ILE A 270 -17.62 -24.98 -22.30
CA ILE A 270 -18.64 -25.92 -21.80
C ILE A 270 -18.46 -27.30 -22.43
N THR A 271 -18.11 -27.36 -23.72
CA THR A 271 -17.88 -28.63 -24.41
C THR A 271 -16.67 -29.35 -23.83
N VAL A 272 -15.57 -28.64 -23.57
CA VAL A 272 -14.37 -29.18 -22.93
C VAL A 272 -14.71 -29.67 -21.51
N ASP A 273 -15.39 -28.86 -20.70
CA ASP A 273 -15.79 -29.25 -19.34
C ASP A 273 -16.68 -30.51 -19.33
N LEU A 274 -17.63 -30.62 -20.26
CA LEU A 274 -18.48 -31.82 -20.40
C LEU A 274 -17.72 -33.08 -20.83
N MET A 275 -16.60 -32.94 -21.54
CA MET A 275 -15.73 -34.05 -21.92
C MET A 275 -14.84 -34.50 -20.75
N GLU A 276 -14.33 -33.56 -19.95
CA GLU A 276 -13.43 -33.82 -18.83
C GLU A 276 -14.18 -34.30 -17.58
N VAL A 277 -15.31 -33.67 -17.26
CA VAL A 277 -16.06 -33.88 -16.02
C VAL A 277 -17.36 -34.65 -16.29
N ARG A 278 -17.30 -35.98 -16.13
CA ARG A 278 -18.47 -36.83 -16.28
C ARG A 278 -19.24 -36.98 -14.98
N ILE A 279 -20.35 -36.25 -14.86
CA ILE A 279 -21.27 -36.36 -13.72
C ILE A 279 -22.42 -37.30 -14.10
N PRO A 280 -22.75 -38.30 -13.27
CA PRO A 280 -23.91 -39.15 -13.48
C PRO A 280 -25.20 -38.37 -13.20
N ALA A 281 -25.68 -37.67 -14.23
CA ALA A 281 -26.88 -36.83 -14.20
C ALA A 281 -27.61 -36.84 -15.56
N PRO A 282 -28.87 -36.39 -15.65
CA PRO A 282 -29.54 -36.18 -16.93
C PRO A 282 -28.74 -35.21 -17.84
N PRO A 283 -28.73 -35.38 -19.18
CA PRO A 283 -27.89 -34.59 -20.08
C PRO A 283 -28.05 -33.06 -19.94
N LEU A 284 -29.30 -32.58 -19.82
CA LEU A 284 -29.58 -31.15 -19.61
C LEU A 284 -28.98 -30.62 -18.31
N MET A 285 -28.97 -31.45 -17.26
CA MET A 285 -28.44 -31.06 -15.96
C MET A 285 -26.91 -31.09 -15.94
N GLN A 286 -26.30 -32.05 -16.63
CA GLN A 286 -24.84 -32.05 -16.85
C GLN A 286 -24.43 -30.74 -17.50
N ALA A 287 -25.10 -30.34 -18.57
CA ALA A 287 -24.82 -29.11 -19.27
C ALA A 287 -25.09 -27.85 -18.40
N THR A 288 -26.12 -27.84 -17.53
CA THR A 288 -26.36 -26.69 -16.63
C THR A 288 -25.24 -26.57 -15.60
N SER A 289 -24.84 -27.70 -15.02
CA SER A 289 -23.71 -27.73 -14.09
C SER A 289 -22.40 -27.34 -14.77
N ALA A 290 -22.19 -27.70 -16.04
CA ALA A 290 -21.02 -27.32 -16.82
C ALA A 290 -20.98 -25.82 -17.10
N LEU A 291 -22.11 -25.21 -17.49
CA LEU A 291 -22.22 -23.76 -17.65
C LEU A 291 -21.85 -23.03 -16.35
N ILE A 292 -22.38 -23.46 -15.20
CA ILE A 292 -22.05 -22.84 -13.91
C ILE A 292 -20.57 -23.05 -13.57
N ARG A 293 -20.01 -24.25 -13.74
CA ARG A 293 -18.56 -24.51 -13.53
C ARG A 293 -17.68 -23.61 -14.37
N VAL A 294 -18.00 -23.46 -15.66
CA VAL A 294 -17.26 -22.56 -16.57
C VAL A 294 -17.34 -21.12 -16.08
N LEU A 295 -18.52 -20.64 -15.65
CA LEU A 295 -18.64 -19.30 -15.06
C LEU A 295 -17.82 -19.16 -13.77
N VAL A 296 -17.84 -20.15 -12.89
CA VAL A 296 -17.01 -20.17 -11.66
C VAL A 296 -15.52 -20.10 -12.00
N ALA A 297 -15.06 -20.86 -13.00
CA ALA A 297 -13.68 -20.81 -13.47
C ALA A 297 -13.32 -19.41 -14.03
N GLN A 298 -14.18 -18.82 -14.86
CA GLN A 298 -13.97 -17.47 -15.39
C GLN A 298 -13.91 -16.41 -14.29
N TYR A 299 -14.78 -16.49 -13.28
CA TYR A 299 -14.72 -15.58 -12.13
C TYR A 299 -13.47 -15.82 -11.27
N THR A 300 -13.00 -17.06 -11.15
CA THR A 300 -11.76 -17.40 -10.45
C THR A 300 -10.56 -16.71 -11.12
N ASP A 301 -10.47 -16.77 -12.45
CA ASP A 301 -9.43 -16.09 -13.23
C ASP A 301 -9.49 -14.55 -13.07
N VAL A 302 -10.70 -14.00 -13.05
CA VAL A 302 -10.93 -12.57 -12.82
C VAL A 302 -10.45 -12.15 -11.44
N ILE A 303 -10.84 -12.88 -10.38
CA ILE A 303 -10.40 -12.60 -9.01
C ILE A 303 -8.89 -12.69 -8.91
N GLY A 304 -8.26 -13.72 -9.47
CA GLY A 304 -6.81 -13.86 -9.51
C GLY A 304 -6.12 -12.70 -10.23
N THR A 305 -6.69 -12.20 -11.32
CA THR A 305 -6.16 -11.03 -12.03
C THR A 305 -6.28 -9.74 -11.20
N LEU A 306 -7.42 -9.54 -10.51
CA LEU A 306 -7.63 -8.39 -9.63
C LEU A 306 -6.69 -8.42 -8.42
N GLU A 307 -6.46 -9.60 -7.84
CA GLU A 307 -5.49 -9.82 -6.77
C GLU A 307 -4.06 -9.50 -7.22
N GLN A 308 -3.65 -9.99 -8.39
CA GLN A 308 -2.34 -9.65 -8.98
C GLN A 308 -2.18 -8.14 -9.20
N THR A 309 -3.24 -7.47 -9.66
CA THR A 309 -3.24 -6.02 -9.86
C THR A 309 -3.11 -5.27 -8.53
N LEU A 310 -3.79 -5.74 -7.48
CA LEU A 310 -3.67 -5.19 -6.14
C LEU A 310 -2.25 -5.35 -5.58
N LEU A 311 -1.66 -6.54 -5.73
CA LEU A 311 -0.28 -6.82 -5.31
C LEU A 311 0.73 -5.97 -6.09
N TYR A 312 0.47 -5.74 -7.38
CA TYR A 312 1.29 -4.83 -8.19
C TYR A 312 1.22 -3.39 -7.65
N LEU A 313 0.02 -2.88 -7.35
CA LEU A 313 -0.17 -1.55 -6.77
C LEU A 313 0.53 -1.42 -5.41
N ASP A 314 0.43 -2.42 -4.54
CA ASP A 314 1.08 -2.40 -3.24
C ASP A 314 2.61 -2.34 -3.35
N LYS A 315 3.21 -3.14 -4.24
CA LYS A 315 4.66 -3.13 -4.47
C LYS A 315 5.17 -1.83 -5.09
N HIS A 316 4.42 -1.26 -6.04
CA HIS A 316 4.85 -0.10 -6.82
C HIS A 316 4.29 1.23 -6.29
N GLN A 317 3.58 1.24 -5.16
CA GLN A 317 2.97 2.44 -4.59
C GLN A 317 3.96 3.61 -4.48
N LYS A 318 5.23 3.37 -4.12
CA LYS A 318 6.26 4.42 -3.96
C LYS A 318 6.71 5.05 -5.28
N GLN A 319 6.66 4.28 -6.36
CA GLN A 319 7.08 4.72 -7.70
C GLN A 319 5.95 5.48 -8.39
N LEU A 320 4.70 5.16 -8.05
CA LEU A 320 3.52 5.85 -8.53
C LEU A 320 3.40 7.25 -7.88
N GLY A 321 3.25 8.27 -8.73
CA GLY A 321 2.84 9.60 -8.29
C GLY A 321 1.42 9.59 -7.73
N ASP A 322 1.12 10.48 -6.78
CA ASP A 322 -0.15 10.46 -6.01
C ASP A 322 -1.40 10.42 -6.90
N LYS A 323 -1.42 11.19 -7.99
CA LYS A 323 -2.56 11.21 -8.92
C LYS A 323 -2.75 9.86 -9.65
N SER A 324 -1.66 9.24 -10.09
CA SER A 324 -1.71 7.95 -10.79
C SER A 324 -2.15 6.84 -9.85
N PHE A 325 -1.59 6.82 -8.63
CA PHE A 325 -1.98 5.86 -7.60
C PHE A 325 -3.47 5.96 -7.27
N LEU A 326 -4.01 7.17 -7.09
CA LEU A 326 -5.43 7.38 -6.82
C LEU A 326 -6.32 6.95 -7.99
N ASP A 327 -5.96 7.26 -9.24
CA ASP A 327 -6.74 6.86 -10.42
C ASP A 327 -6.79 5.33 -10.57
N GLN A 328 -5.63 4.67 -10.47
CA GLN A 328 -5.56 3.21 -10.56
C GLN A 328 -6.30 2.54 -9.40
N THR A 329 -6.15 3.03 -8.17
CA THR A 329 -6.90 2.50 -7.02
C THR A 329 -8.41 2.67 -7.20
N PHE A 330 -8.88 3.82 -7.70
CA PHE A 330 -10.30 4.06 -7.94
C PHE A 330 -10.86 3.13 -9.01
N ARG A 331 -10.14 2.94 -10.13
CA ARG A 331 -10.51 1.99 -11.18
C ARG A 331 -10.58 0.57 -10.64
N LEU A 332 -9.55 0.12 -9.92
CA LEU A 332 -9.49 -1.22 -9.35
C LEU A 332 -10.63 -1.44 -8.34
N ARG A 333 -10.91 -0.45 -7.48
CA ARG A 333 -12.04 -0.49 -6.55
C ARG A 333 -13.37 -0.67 -7.27
N ASN A 334 -13.58 0.06 -8.38
CA ASN A 334 -14.81 -0.05 -9.15
C ASN A 334 -14.95 -1.45 -9.77
N GLU A 335 -13.88 -2.00 -10.35
CA GLU A 335 -13.90 -3.36 -10.92
C GLU A 335 -14.19 -4.42 -9.85
N ILE A 336 -13.47 -4.39 -8.71
CA ILE A 336 -13.71 -5.33 -7.60
C ILE A 336 -15.14 -5.21 -7.09
N THR A 337 -15.65 -3.98 -6.89
CA THR A 337 -17.01 -3.74 -6.38
C THR A 337 -18.06 -4.30 -7.33
N ASN A 338 -17.85 -4.13 -8.64
CA ASN A 338 -18.75 -4.67 -9.66
C ASN A 338 -18.73 -6.20 -9.67
N VAL A 339 -17.54 -6.82 -9.65
CA VAL A 339 -17.38 -8.29 -9.60
C VAL A 339 -18.03 -8.85 -8.34
N ARG A 340 -17.78 -8.26 -7.18
CA ARG A 340 -18.40 -8.64 -5.90
C ARG A 340 -19.93 -8.59 -5.98
N GLY A 341 -20.48 -7.53 -6.57
CA GLY A 341 -21.93 -7.41 -6.77
C GLY A 341 -22.49 -8.53 -7.64
N ASN A 342 -21.80 -8.87 -8.73
CA ASN A 342 -22.21 -9.95 -9.62
C ASN A 342 -22.11 -11.33 -8.96
N LEU A 343 -21.03 -11.59 -8.22
CA LEU A 343 -20.84 -12.83 -7.48
C LEU A 343 -21.93 -13.03 -6.42
N LYS A 344 -22.31 -11.97 -5.71
CA LYS A 344 -23.44 -12.01 -4.77
C LYS A 344 -24.75 -12.46 -5.44
N HIS A 345 -25.01 -11.90 -6.61
CA HIS A 345 -26.21 -12.22 -7.39
C HIS A 345 -26.13 -13.64 -7.98
N LEU A 346 -24.96 -14.05 -8.46
CA LEU A 346 -24.71 -15.41 -8.95
C LEU A 346 -24.88 -16.45 -7.84
N ALA A 347 -24.34 -16.21 -6.64
CA ALA A 347 -24.51 -17.07 -5.48
C ALA A 347 -25.99 -17.29 -5.19
N SER A 348 -26.78 -16.22 -5.18
CA SER A 348 -28.24 -16.32 -5.01
C SER A 348 -28.90 -17.17 -6.09
N VAL A 349 -28.47 -17.07 -7.35
CA VAL A 349 -28.99 -17.90 -8.46
C VAL A 349 -28.62 -19.38 -8.26
N VAL A 350 -27.37 -19.69 -7.93
CA VAL A 350 -26.89 -21.07 -7.77
C VAL A 350 -27.55 -21.72 -6.54
N HIS A 351 -27.66 -21.01 -5.42
CA HIS A 351 -28.42 -21.46 -4.24
C HIS A 351 -29.88 -21.75 -4.57
N GLN A 352 -30.55 -20.84 -5.29
CA GLN A 352 -31.93 -21.07 -5.71
C GLN A 352 -32.06 -22.27 -6.66
N LEU A 353 -31.08 -22.52 -7.53
CA LEU A 353 -31.04 -23.69 -8.40
C LEU A 353 -30.82 -24.99 -7.60
N ALA A 354 -30.03 -24.94 -6.52
CA ALA A 354 -29.79 -26.07 -5.63
C ALA A 354 -31.04 -26.43 -4.80
N GLU A 355 -31.82 -25.43 -4.38
CA GLU A 355 -33.06 -25.65 -3.63
C GLU A 355 -34.22 -26.16 -4.49
N LYS A 356 -34.42 -25.53 -5.65
CA LYS A 356 -35.52 -25.83 -6.58
C LYS A 356 -34.98 -25.99 -7.99
N PRO A 357 -35.01 -27.21 -8.55
CA PRO A 357 -34.57 -27.45 -9.91
C PRO A 357 -35.41 -26.66 -10.92
N LEU A 358 -34.88 -26.49 -12.14
CA LEU A 358 -35.60 -25.87 -13.26
C LEU A 358 -36.97 -26.54 -13.46
N ALA A 359 -37.98 -25.77 -13.91
CA ALA A 359 -39.33 -26.27 -14.23
C ALA A 359 -39.32 -27.15 -15.51
N ILE A 360 -38.51 -28.19 -15.51
CA ILE A 360 -38.30 -29.13 -16.61
C ILE A 360 -38.51 -30.53 -16.03
N LYS A 361 -39.38 -31.35 -16.66
CA LYS A 361 -39.72 -32.70 -16.17
C LYS A 361 -38.50 -33.61 -15.95
N SER A 362 -37.42 -33.40 -16.71
CA SER A 362 -36.16 -34.16 -16.62
C SER A 362 -35.26 -33.75 -15.44
N PHE A 363 -35.59 -32.68 -14.71
CA PHE A 363 -34.74 -32.08 -13.67
C PHE A 363 -35.09 -32.56 -12.24
N GLU A 364 -36.17 -33.35 -12.07
CA GLU A 364 -36.61 -33.88 -10.76
C GLU A 364 -35.65 -34.92 -10.15
N LEU A 365 -34.71 -35.47 -10.93
CA LEU A 365 -33.75 -36.50 -10.52
C LEU A 365 -32.36 -35.94 -10.16
N MET A 366 -32.30 -34.71 -9.66
CA MET A 366 -31.04 -34.07 -9.29
C MET A 366 -30.44 -34.71 -8.02
N PRO A 367 -29.17 -35.15 -8.05
CA PRO A 367 -28.38 -35.24 -6.83
C PRO A 367 -28.12 -33.80 -6.36
N ARG A 368 -28.85 -33.36 -5.34
CA ARG A 368 -28.65 -32.08 -4.63
C ARG A 368 -27.17 -31.72 -4.34
N PRO A 369 -26.23 -32.65 -4.08
CA PRO A 369 -24.88 -32.29 -3.69
C PRO A 369 -24.12 -31.40 -4.69
N ILE A 370 -24.33 -31.55 -6.00
CA ILE A 370 -23.44 -30.88 -6.97
C ILE A 370 -23.67 -29.38 -7.06
N LEU A 371 -24.92 -28.93 -7.08
CA LEU A 371 -25.22 -27.50 -7.10
C LEU A 371 -24.93 -26.84 -5.76
N THR A 372 -25.01 -27.59 -4.65
CA THR A 372 -24.58 -27.09 -3.34
C THR A 372 -23.08 -26.83 -3.32
N VAL A 373 -22.26 -27.77 -3.81
CA VAL A 373 -20.80 -27.55 -3.91
C VAL A 373 -20.49 -26.34 -4.79
N LEU A 374 -21.15 -26.20 -5.94
CA LEU A 374 -20.96 -25.03 -6.81
C LEU A 374 -21.43 -23.74 -6.14
N ALA A 375 -22.47 -23.77 -5.31
CA ALA A 375 -22.91 -22.60 -4.55
C ALA A 375 -21.84 -22.19 -3.53
N ASP A 376 -21.26 -23.15 -2.81
CA ASP A 376 -20.15 -22.93 -1.88
C ASP A 376 -18.92 -22.35 -2.60
N ASP A 377 -18.62 -22.81 -3.83
CA ASP A 377 -17.54 -22.26 -4.65
C ASP A 377 -17.80 -20.78 -5.01
N VAL A 378 -19.04 -20.41 -5.38
CA VAL A 378 -19.39 -19.00 -5.65
C VAL A 378 -19.32 -18.15 -4.39
N ASP A 379 -19.75 -18.67 -3.24
CA ASP A 379 -19.64 -17.98 -1.96
C ASP A 379 -18.17 -17.70 -1.60
N GLY A 380 -17.27 -18.68 -1.80
CA GLY A 380 -15.83 -18.49 -1.62
C GLY A 380 -15.23 -17.42 -2.54
N LEU A 381 -15.69 -17.33 -3.79
CA LEU A 381 -15.30 -16.25 -4.70
C LEU A 381 -15.85 -14.88 -4.26
N PHE A 382 -17.07 -14.84 -3.74
CA PHE A 382 -17.66 -13.63 -3.19
C PHE A 382 -16.86 -13.11 -1.99
N ASP A 383 -16.49 -14.00 -1.06
CA ASP A 383 -15.67 -13.66 0.10
C ASP A 383 -14.29 -13.15 -0.33
N SER A 384 -13.67 -13.81 -1.31
CA SER A 384 -12.39 -13.37 -1.89
C SER A 384 -12.50 -11.96 -2.50
N ALA A 385 -13.60 -11.65 -3.17
CA ALA A 385 -13.85 -10.31 -3.70
C ALA A 385 -14.04 -9.27 -2.60
N ASP A 386 -14.67 -9.63 -1.47
CA ASP A 386 -14.82 -8.73 -0.32
C ASP A 386 -13.46 -8.46 0.37
N ASP A 387 -12.63 -9.49 0.51
CA ASP A 387 -11.26 -9.38 1.02
C ASP A 387 -10.39 -8.46 0.15
N LEU A 388 -10.57 -8.50 -1.18
CA LEU A 388 -9.89 -7.55 -2.07
C LEU A 388 -10.33 -6.10 -1.83
N VAL A 389 -11.62 -5.85 -1.54
CA VAL A 389 -12.12 -4.50 -1.20
C VAL A 389 -11.50 -4.02 0.11
N THR A 390 -11.46 -4.86 1.14
CA THR A 390 -10.90 -4.49 2.45
C THR A 390 -9.39 -4.25 2.37
N THR A 391 -8.67 -5.10 1.65
CA THR A 391 -7.22 -4.98 1.44
C THR A 391 -6.86 -3.73 0.63
N LEU A 392 -7.63 -3.42 -0.42
CA LEU A 392 -7.44 -2.18 -1.18
C LEU A 392 -7.67 -0.93 -0.32
N ALA A 393 -8.68 -0.95 0.56
CA ALA A 393 -8.94 0.16 1.49
C ALA A 393 -7.77 0.36 2.47
N ALA A 394 -7.23 -0.74 3.02
CA ALA A 394 -6.06 -0.69 3.89
C ALA A 394 -4.81 -0.14 3.16
N LEU A 395 -4.62 -0.50 1.89
CA LEU A 395 -3.53 0.03 1.07
C LEU A 395 -3.64 1.55 0.88
N VAL A 396 -4.85 2.07 0.62
CA VAL A 396 -5.09 3.52 0.50
C VAL A 396 -4.80 4.23 1.81
N GLU A 397 -5.26 3.68 2.94
CA GLU A 397 -5.01 4.26 4.26
C GLU A 397 -3.52 4.29 4.59
N LEU A 398 -2.79 3.23 4.28
CA LEU A 398 -1.33 3.18 4.40
C LEU A 398 -0.65 4.28 3.57
N ARG A 399 -1.10 4.51 2.32
CA ARG A 399 -0.56 5.60 1.48
C ARG A 399 -0.82 6.98 2.08
N ILE A 400 -2.02 7.23 2.62
CA ILE A 400 -2.37 8.49 3.30
C ILE A 400 -1.48 8.69 4.54
N ASN A 401 -1.26 7.63 5.32
CA ASN A 401 -0.39 7.68 6.48
C ASN A 401 1.06 7.97 6.08
N MET A 402 1.59 7.33 5.05
CA MET A 402 2.93 7.62 4.52
C MET A 402 3.08 9.07 4.06
N SER A 403 2.11 9.61 3.33
CA SER A 403 2.10 11.01 2.90
C SER A 403 2.06 11.97 4.10
N SER A 404 1.26 11.65 5.12
CA SER A 404 1.19 12.42 6.37
C SER A 404 2.52 12.41 7.14
N PHE A 405 3.23 11.28 7.16
CA PHE A 405 4.58 11.20 7.73
C PHE A 405 5.58 12.08 6.98
N GLN A 406 5.53 12.10 5.64
CA GLN A 406 6.37 12.97 4.83
C GLN A 406 6.06 14.45 5.07
N MET A 407 4.79 14.83 5.09
CA MET A 407 4.35 16.19 5.41
C MET A 407 4.87 16.62 6.79
N ASN A 408 4.71 15.76 7.81
CA ASN A 408 5.23 16.02 9.14
C ASN A 408 6.76 16.21 9.17
N LYS A 409 7.50 15.52 8.31
CA LYS A 409 8.96 15.70 8.19
C LYS A 409 9.30 17.05 7.54
N VAL A 410 8.61 17.42 6.46
CA VAL A 410 8.80 18.72 5.78
C VAL A 410 8.46 19.88 6.71
N MET A 411 7.34 19.80 7.43
CA MET A 411 6.92 20.82 8.40
C MET A 411 7.93 20.99 9.53
N ARG A 412 8.48 19.89 10.06
CA ARG A 412 9.55 19.93 11.06
C ARG A 412 10.80 20.61 10.51
N LEU A 413 11.21 20.29 9.27
CA LEU A 413 12.38 20.91 8.64
C LEU A 413 12.21 22.43 8.48
N LEU A 414 11.05 22.87 7.98
CA LEU A 414 10.73 24.29 7.84
C LEU A 414 10.80 25.00 9.20
N ALA A 415 10.17 24.43 10.23
CA ALA A 415 10.20 25.01 11.58
C ALA A 415 11.64 25.14 12.14
N VAL A 416 12.50 24.15 11.89
CA VAL A 416 13.92 24.19 12.28
C VAL A 416 14.65 25.33 11.57
N ILE A 417 14.53 25.41 10.24
CA ILE A 417 15.19 26.46 9.44
C ILE A 417 14.70 27.84 9.88
N THR A 418 13.38 28.03 9.99
CA THR A 418 12.79 29.30 10.44
C THR A 418 13.30 29.71 11.82
N THR A 419 13.35 28.78 12.78
CA THR A 419 13.82 29.10 14.14
C THR A 419 15.29 29.49 14.15
N ILE A 420 16.14 28.78 13.41
CA ILE A 420 17.58 29.08 13.33
C ILE A 420 17.83 30.42 12.63
N THR A 421 17.07 30.74 11.58
CA THR A 421 17.18 32.01 10.84
C THR A 421 16.64 33.18 11.66
N LEU A 422 15.60 32.97 12.48
CA LEU A 422 15.00 34.03 13.30
C LEU A 422 16.00 34.67 14.28
N ILE A 423 16.93 33.88 14.83
CA ILE A 423 17.93 34.34 15.81
C ILE A 423 18.82 35.48 15.25
N PRO A 424 19.58 35.28 14.15
CA PRO A 424 20.37 36.35 13.56
C PRO A 424 19.51 37.45 12.95
N THR A 425 18.32 37.16 12.41
CA THR A 425 17.42 38.19 11.87
C THR A 425 16.93 39.15 12.95
N MET A 426 16.52 38.63 14.11
CA MET A 426 16.08 39.45 15.23
C MET A 426 17.22 40.30 15.78
N VAL A 427 18.39 39.70 16.00
CA VAL A 427 19.56 40.43 16.50
C VAL A 427 20.06 41.46 15.48
N GLY A 428 20.10 41.09 14.20
CA GLY A 428 20.45 42.02 13.11
C GLY A 428 19.47 43.18 12.99
N GLY A 429 18.17 42.93 13.17
CA GLY A 429 17.15 43.98 13.21
C GLY A 429 17.30 44.93 14.41
N LEU A 430 17.65 44.39 15.59
CA LEU A 430 17.92 45.19 16.78
C LEU A 430 19.21 46.01 16.66
N MET A 431 20.25 45.46 16.05
CA MET A 431 21.53 46.16 15.85
C MET A 431 21.51 47.11 14.64
N GLY A 432 20.63 46.88 13.67
CA GLY A 432 20.47 47.71 12.47
C GLY A 432 19.58 48.95 12.67
N MET A 433 19.20 49.28 13.91
CA MET A 433 18.39 50.47 14.20
C MET A 433 19.23 51.75 14.09
N ASN A 434 18.69 52.75 13.38
CA ASN A 434 19.35 54.06 13.20
C ASN A 434 19.09 54.98 14.41
N LEU A 435 19.63 54.64 15.58
CA LEU A 435 19.58 55.51 16.77
C LEU A 435 20.81 56.41 16.85
N ILE A 436 20.61 57.65 17.32
CA ILE A 436 21.69 58.66 17.48
C ILE A 436 22.67 58.27 18.58
N ASP A 437 22.16 57.75 19.70
CA ASP A 437 22.96 57.11 20.76
C ASP A 437 22.61 55.62 20.79
N SER A 438 23.58 54.75 20.52
CA SER A 438 23.37 53.30 20.67
C SER A 438 23.20 52.96 22.15
N PRO A 439 22.07 52.39 22.58
CA PRO A 439 21.90 51.95 23.97
C PRO A 439 22.69 50.66 24.28
N TRP A 440 23.29 50.02 23.27
CA TRP A 440 23.97 48.74 23.40
C TRP A 440 25.49 48.92 23.33
N ASN A 441 26.20 48.62 24.42
CA ASN A 441 27.67 48.68 24.53
C ASN A 441 28.34 47.34 24.12
N PHE A 442 27.85 46.69 23.05
CA PHE A 442 28.43 45.43 22.56
C PHE A 442 29.20 45.66 21.27
N THR A 443 30.33 44.99 21.15
CA THR A 443 31.11 44.97 19.90
C THR A 443 30.52 43.96 18.91
N LEU A 444 30.77 44.17 17.61
CA LEU A 444 30.31 43.25 16.56
C LEU A 444 30.79 41.80 16.78
N TYR A 445 32.00 41.61 17.32
CA TYR A 445 32.53 40.27 17.60
C TYR A 445 31.81 39.59 18.78
N GLU A 446 31.43 40.34 19.82
CA GLU A 446 30.64 39.83 20.95
C GLU A 446 29.23 39.42 20.50
N VAL A 447 28.56 40.27 19.72
CA VAL A 447 27.24 39.97 19.16
C VAL A 447 27.29 38.72 18.28
N THR A 448 28.28 38.62 17.40
CA THR A 448 28.45 37.46 16.52
C THR A 448 28.68 36.18 17.33
N PHE A 449 29.45 36.25 18.41
CA PHE A 449 29.68 35.11 19.30
C PHE A 449 28.39 34.64 19.98
N PHE A 450 27.60 35.54 20.58
CA PHE A 450 26.35 35.17 21.24
C PHE A 450 25.30 34.62 20.26
N VAL A 451 25.21 35.20 19.05
CA VAL A 451 24.35 34.67 17.98
C VAL A 451 24.79 33.26 17.58
N GLY A 452 26.08 33.03 17.38
CA GLY A 452 26.63 31.71 17.06
C GLY A 452 26.34 30.67 18.13
N VAL A 453 26.47 31.03 19.41
CA VAL A 453 26.11 30.17 20.55
C VAL A 453 24.61 29.86 20.56
N ALA A 454 23.75 30.87 20.38
CA ALA A 454 22.30 30.69 20.38
C ALA A 454 21.84 29.79 19.21
N MET A 455 22.39 29.98 18.01
CA MET A 455 22.12 29.13 16.85
C MET A 455 22.59 27.70 17.07
N SER A 456 23.79 27.52 17.63
CA SER A 456 24.34 26.19 17.95
C SER A 456 23.49 25.45 18.99
N CYS A 457 23.00 26.18 20.00
CA CYS A 457 22.08 25.65 21.01
C CYS A 457 20.73 25.26 20.37
N GLY A 458 20.16 26.10 19.50
CA GLY A 458 18.94 25.79 18.77
C GLY A 458 19.06 24.53 17.91
N ILE A 459 20.13 24.42 17.11
CA ILE A 459 20.43 23.22 16.30
C ILE A 459 20.51 21.99 17.21
N TYR A 460 21.21 22.09 18.33
CA TYR A 460 21.34 20.99 19.26
C TYR A 460 19.98 20.56 19.86
N ILE A 461 19.13 21.51 20.27
CA ILE A 461 17.80 21.19 20.81
C ILE A 461 16.99 20.41 19.78
N PHE A 462 16.95 20.86 18.52
CA PHE A 462 16.25 20.15 17.45
C PHE A 462 16.86 18.78 17.13
N ALA A 463 18.19 18.64 17.23
CA ALA A 463 18.90 17.38 17.07
C ALA A 463 18.58 16.39 18.21
N SER A 464 18.53 16.88 19.44
CA SER A 464 18.19 16.07 20.61
C SER A 464 16.77 15.50 20.50
N LYS A 465 15.82 16.30 19.99
CA LYS A 465 14.43 15.90 19.72
C LYS A 465 14.27 15.02 18.47
N GLY A 466 15.32 14.83 17.68
CA GLY A 466 15.30 14.00 16.48
C GLY A 466 14.55 14.62 15.30
N TRP A 467 14.41 15.95 15.25
CA TRP A 467 13.64 16.63 14.20
C TRP A 467 14.35 16.64 12.84
N PHE A 468 15.63 16.25 12.80
CA PHE A 468 16.40 16.06 11.58
C PHE A 468 16.30 14.64 10.98
N ARG A 469 15.53 13.71 11.59
CA ARG A 469 15.39 12.32 11.14
C ARG A 469 14.18 12.11 10.24
#